data_AF-A0A1M6NP55-F1
#
_entry.id   AF-A0A1M6NP55-F1
#
_cell.length_a   1.000
_cell.length_b   1.000
_cell.length_c   1.000
_cell.angle_alpha   90.00
_cell.angle_beta   90.00
_cell.angle_gamma   90.00
#
_symmetry.space_group_name_H-M   'P 1'
#
loop_
_entity.id
_entity.type
_entity.pdbx_description
1 polymer ?
#
loop_
_entity_poly.entity_id
_entity_poly.type
_entity_poly.pdbx_seq_one_letter_code
_entity_poly.pdbx_strand_id
1 'polypeptide(L)'
;MGRDKYKVWIEAEEWVEGEWNVHNDNTDVIVEFDIWDRWVASFFTYSNINKLIENNQNTGECLCGKYFWAANMLLVDEVSRKRIQEVIEHLINKNEFEGVFKKFCDE
;
A
#
# COMPACT_ATOMS: atom_id res chain seq x y z
N MET A 1 4.21 -11.31 22.46
CA MET A 1 5.61 -11.32 22.02
C MET A 1 5.73 -10.30 20.90
N GLY A 2 6.24 -9.12 21.20
CA GLY A 2 6.31 -8.01 20.25
C GLY A 2 7.28 -8.33 19.12
N ARG A 3 6.82 -8.28 17.88
CA ARG A 3 7.69 -8.25 16.70
C ARG A 3 8.25 -6.81 16.58
N ASP A 4 9.12 -6.40 17.50
CA ASP A 4 9.51 -4.97 17.67
C ASP A 4 10.58 -4.47 16.67
N LYS A 5 10.97 -5.28 15.68
CA LYS A 5 11.85 -4.81 14.61
C LYS A 5 11.42 -5.42 13.28
N TYR A 6 10.75 -4.61 12.47
CA TYR A 6 10.62 -4.82 11.03
C TYR A 6 11.24 -3.64 10.29
N LYS A 7 11.65 -3.87 9.05
CA LYS A 7 12.03 -2.79 8.13
C LYS A 7 10.86 -2.51 7.19
N VAL A 8 10.72 -1.24 6.82
CA VAL A 8 9.72 -0.80 5.83
C VAL A 8 10.44 -0.13 4.69
N TRP A 9 10.30 -0.71 3.51
CA TRP A 9 10.61 -0.07 2.24
C TRP A 9 9.32 0.43 1.61
N ILE A 10 9.36 1.66 1.08
CA ILE A 10 8.22 2.35 0.46
C ILE A 10 8.69 2.79 -0.91
N GLU A 11 8.05 2.27 -1.95
CA GLU A 11 8.43 2.53 -3.34
C GLU A 11 8.49 4.03 -3.67
N ALA A 12 7.51 4.80 -3.18
CA ALA A 12 7.39 6.23 -3.49
C ALA A 12 8.52 7.09 -2.89
N GLU A 13 9.28 6.57 -1.93
CA GLU A 13 10.48 7.26 -1.43
C GLU A 13 11.67 7.16 -2.41
N GLU A 14 11.62 6.25 -3.37
CA GLU A 14 12.61 6.12 -4.46
C GLU A 14 12.26 6.97 -5.68
N TRP A 15 11.08 7.61 -5.69
CA TRP A 15 10.65 8.48 -6.78
C TRP A 15 11.41 9.80 -6.77
N VAL A 16 11.34 10.53 -7.89
CA VAL A 16 11.94 11.86 -8.00
C VAL A 16 11.30 12.80 -6.96
N GLU A 17 12.14 13.61 -6.30
CA GLU A 17 11.67 14.57 -5.30
C GLU A 17 10.56 15.46 -5.86
N GLY A 18 9.43 15.50 -5.15
CA GLY A 18 8.25 16.30 -5.53
C GLY A 18 7.18 15.56 -6.36
N GLU A 19 7.49 14.38 -6.91
CA GLU A 19 6.49 13.55 -7.62
C GLU A 19 5.54 12.82 -6.66
N TRP A 20 5.97 12.59 -5.41
CA TRP A 20 5.17 11.90 -4.40
C TRP A 20 4.21 12.84 -3.67
N ASN A 21 2.93 12.69 -3.94
CA ASN A 21 1.83 13.31 -3.21
C ASN A 21 1.22 12.33 -2.21
N VAL A 22 1.62 12.49 -0.93
CA VAL A 22 1.16 11.63 0.17
C VAL A 22 -0.36 11.58 0.34
N HIS A 23 -1.12 12.52 -0.21
CA HIS A 23 -2.59 12.57 -0.08
C HIS A 23 -3.36 12.15 -1.33
N ASN A 24 -2.68 11.85 -2.45
CA ASN A 24 -3.34 11.54 -3.72
C ASN A 24 -2.61 10.52 -4.60
N ASP A 25 -1.65 9.79 -4.04
CA ASP A 25 -0.96 8.72 -4.75
C ASP A 25 -1.22 7.34 -4.12
N ASN A 26 -0.61 6.34 -4.74
CA ASN A 26 -0.48 4.98 -4.25
C ASN A 26 1.00 4.60 -4.22
N THR A 27 1.36 3.61 -3.42
CA THR A 27 2.75 3.11 -3.31
C THR A 27 2.79 1.67 -2.85
N ASP A 28 3.73 0.89 -3.39
CA ASP A 28 4.03 -0.43 -2.85
C ASP A 28 4.85 -0.34 -1.56
N VAL A 29 4.47 -1.16 -0.58
CA VAL A 29 5.13 -1.23 0.72
C VAL A 29 5.61 -2.66 0.97
N ILE A 30 6.90 -2.79 1.25
CA ILE A 30 7.52 -4.05 1.65
C ILE A 30 7.85 -4.00 3.15
N VAL A 31 7.38 -5.00 3.88
CA VAL A 31 7.70 -5.21 5.30
C VAL A 31 8.58 -6.45 5.43
N GLU A 32 9.76 -6.27 6.02
CA GLU A 32 10.72 -7.35 6.26
C GLU A 32 10.89 -7.56 7.78
N PHE A 33 10.44 -8.71 8.29
CA PHE A 33 10.66 -9.10 9.69
C PHE A 33 12.01 -9.81 9.87
N ASP A 34 12.46 -10.55 8.85
CA ASP A 34 13.77 -11.17 8.74
C ASP A 34 14.10 -11.37 7.24
N ILE A 35 15.33 -11.78 6.92
CA ILE A 35 15.83 -11.91 5.53
C ILE A 35 14.94 -12.79 4.63
N TRP A 36 14.26 -13.78 5.20
CA TRP A 36 13.35 -14.73 4.52
C TRP A 36 11.87 -14.48 4.81
N ASP A 37 11.53 -13.39 5.52
CA ASP A 37 10.16 -13.08 5.92
C ASP A 37 9.76 -11.69 5.44
N ARG A 38 9.48 -11.62 4.14
CA ARG A 38 9.09 -10.42 3.42
C ARG A 38 7.62 -10.48 3.04
N TRP A 39 6.98 -9.33 3.10
CA TRP A 39 5.55 -9.16 2.88
C TRP A 39 5.30 -7.90 2.06
N VAL A 40 4.31 -7.91 1.17
CA VAL A 40 3.97 -6.78 0.29
C VAL A 40 2.47 -6.45 0.32
N ALA A 41 2.18 -5.15 0.30
CA ALA A 41 0.84 -4.61 0.05
C ALA A 41 0.97 -3.29 -0.72
N SER A 42 -0.05 -2.98 -1.53
CA SER A 42 -0.13 -1.73 -2.29
C SER A 42 -1.07 -0.77 -1.58
N PHE A 43 -0.55 0.34 -1.08
CA PHE A 43 -1.32 1.34 -0.36
C PHE A 43 -1.86 2.37 -1.34
N PHE A 44 -3.15 2.65 -1.28
CA PHE A 44 -3.82 3.67 -2.11
C PHE A 44 -4.51 4.68 -1.23
N THR A 45 -4.30 5.97 -1.49
CA THR A 45 -5.13 6.99 -0.84
C THR A 45 -6.57 6.95 -1.38
N TYR A 46 -7.55 7.29 -0.54
CA TYR A 46 -8.93 7.45 -1.00
C TYR A 46 -9.05 8.48 -2.14
N SER A 47 -8.27 9.57 -2.07
CA SER A 47 -8.22 10.58 -3.14
C SER A 47 -7.68 10.01 -4.44
N ASN A 48 -6.60 9.19 -4.37
CA ASN A 48 -6.03 8.55 -5.55
C ASN A 48 -7.05 7.65 -6.24
N ILE A 49 -7.79 6.85 -5.47
CA ILE A 49 -8.85 5.99 -6.01
C ILE A 49 -9.93 6.82 -6.73
N ASN A 50 -10.37 7.94 -6.15
CA ASN A 50 -11.34 8.81 -6.81
C ASN A 50 -10.80 9.34 -8.15
N LYS A 51 -9.56 9.83 -8.17
CA LYS A 51 -8.88 10.30 -9.40
C LYS A 51 -8.77 9.18 -10.45
N LEU A 52 -8.42 7.96 -10.03
CA LEU A 52 -8.33 6.81 -10.93
C LEU A 52 -9.70 6.41 -11.49
N ILE A 53 -10.77 6.46 -10.69
CA ILE A 53 -12.13 6.19 -11.14
C ILE A 53 -12.58 7.25 -12.17
N GLU A 54 -12.34 8.53 -11.91
CA GLU A 54 -12.64 9.61 -12.86
C GLU A 54 -11.88 9.43 -14.18
N ASN A 55 -10.58 9.08 -14.11
CA ASN A 55 -9.79 8.77 -15.30
C ASN A 55 -10.37 7.58 -16.07
N ASN A 56 -10.70 6.49 -15.37
CA ASN A 56 -11.30 5.29 -15.98
C ASN A 56 -12.66 5.57 -16.64
N GLN A 57 -13.46 6.48 -16.08
CA GLN A 57 -14.71 6.94 -16.70
C GLN A 57 -14.44 7.68 -18.02
N ASN A 58 -13.38 8.48 -18.07
CA ASN A 58 -12.99 9.25 -19.26
C ASN A 58 -12.31 8.40 -20.34
N THR A 59 -11.51 7.41 -19.95
CA THR A 59 -10.75 6.54 -20.87
C THR A 59 -11.52 5.30 -21.31
N GLY A 60 -12.57 4.92 -20.57
CA GLY A 60 -13.32 3.69 -20.77
C GLY A 60 -12.70 2.46 -20.08
N GLU A 61 -11.58 2.63 -19.39
CA GLU A 61 -10.92 1.58 -18.63
C GLU A 61 -11.78 1.08 -17.45
N CYS A 62 -11.50 -0.14 -16.99
CA CYS A 62 -12.23 -0.80 -15.91
C CYS A 62 -13.76 -0.72 -16.06
N LEU A 63 -14.25 -1.03 -17.27
CA LEU A 63 -15.65 -0.91 -17.67
C LEU A 63 -16.18 0.51 -17.42
N CYS A 64 -15.53 1.54 -17.98
CA CYS A 64 -15.85 2.95 -17.77
C CYS A 64 -15.92 3.32 -16.26
N GLY A 65 -14.94 2.87 -15.49
CA GLY A 65 -14.83 3.12 -14.05
C GLY A 65 -15.90 2.45 -13.18
N LYS A 66 -16.55 1.37 -13.65
CA LYS A 66 -17.50 0.60 -12.84
C LYS A 66 -16.84 -0.29 -11.80
N TYR A 67 -15.57 -0.61 -11.99
CA TYR A 67 -14.74 -1.26 -10.98
C TYR A 67 -13.33 -0.67 -11.00
N PHE A 68 -12.56 -1.01 -9.98
CA PHE A 68 -11.11 -0.84 -9.93
C PHE A 68 -10.56 -2.01 -9.13
N TRP A 69 -9.37 -2.48 -9.46
CA TRP A 69 -8.71 -3.54 -8.69
C TRP A 69 -7.20 -3.38 -8.76
N ALA A 70 -6.54 -3.74 -7.68
CA ALA A 70 -5.11 -3.94 -7.60
C ALA A 70 -4.83 -5.13 -6.68
N ALA A 71 -3.74 -5.85 -6.91
CA ALA A 71 -3.36 -6.96 -6.05
C ALA A 71 -2.94 -6.43 -4.67
N ASN A 72 -3.38 -7.10 -3.60
CA ASN A 72 -3.01 -6.78 -2.20
C ASN A 72 -3.25 -5.30 -1.83
N MET A 73 -4.34 -4.74 -2.35
CA MET A 73 -4.70 -3.33 -2.17
C MET A 73 -5.16 -3.04 -0.75
N LEU A 74 -4.63 -1.97 -0.15
CA LEU A 74 -5.09 -1.41 1.11
C LEU A 74 -5.42 0.08 0.93
N LEU A 75 -6.61 0.49 1.33
CA LEU A 75 -7.03 1.89 1.24
C LEU A 75 -6.72 2.64 2.54
N VAL A 76 -6.10 3.81 2.41
CA VAL A 76 -5.69 4.68 3.51
C VAL A 76 -6.04 6.14 3.21
N ASP A 77 -5.97 7.01 4.21
CA ASP A 77 -6.20 8.44 4.01
C ASP A 77 -4.96 9.19 3.49
N GLU A 78 -3.76 8.74 3.85
CA GLU A 78 -2.49 9.22 3.30
C GLU A 78 -1.46 8.08 3.24
N VAL A 79 -0.46 8.22 2.37
CA VAL A 79 0.63 7.26 2.20
C VAL A 79 1.95 7.78 2.78
N SER A 80 1.93 8.72 3.74
CA SER A 80 3.16 9.14 4.42
C SER A 80 3.83 7.96 5.15
N ARG A 81 5.17 7.95 5.27
CA ARG A 81 5.89 6.89 6.02
C ARG A 81 5.31 6.69 7.42
N LYS A 82 5.04 7.79 8.12
CA LYS A 82 4.45 7.77 9.46
C LYS A 82 3.11 7.03 9.45
N ARG A 83 2.22 7.36 8.51
CA ARG A 83 0.90 6.71 8.42
C ARG A 83 1.00 5.24 8.07
N ILE A 84 1.85 4.90 7.11
CA ILE A 84 2.09 3.51 6.70
C ILE A 84 2.55 2.68 7.90
N GLN A 85 3.48 3.20 8.70
CA GLN A 85 3.94 2.53 9.91
C GLN A 85 2.83 2.39 10.96
N GLU A 86 2.04 3.44 11.22
CA GLU A 86 0.88 3.37 12.14
C GLU A 86 -0.13 2.28 11.73
N VAL A 87 -0.40 2.15 10.43
CA VAL A 87 -1.29 1.11 9.88
C VAL A 87 -0.68 -0.28 10.05
N ILE A 88 0.60 -0.46 9.74
CA ILE A 88 1.30 -1.74 9.92
C ILE A 88 1.26 -2.17 11.40
N GLU A 89 1.61 -1.27 12.32
CA GLU A 89 1.59 -1.56 13.76
C GLU A 89 0.19 -1.93 14.23
N HIS A 90 -0.84 -1.21 13.75
CA HIS A 90 -2.24 -1.53 14.06
C HIS A 90 -2.60 -2.96 13.62
N LEU A 91 -2.30 -3.32 12.37
CA LEU A 91 -2.62 -4.63 11.82
C LEU A 91 -1.86 -5.76 12.54
N ILE A 92 -0.60 -5.55 12.91
CA ILE A 92 0.18 -6.50 13.72
C ILE A 92 -0.48 -6.68 15.10
N ASN A 93 -0.82 -5.58 15.77
CA ASN A 93 -1.45 -5.61 17.10
C ASN A 93 -2.84 -6.27 17.09
N LYS A 94 -3.54 -6.24 15.95
CA LYS A 94 -4.84 -6.91 15.74
C LYS A 94 -4.72 -8.36 15.24
N ASN A 95 -3.52 -8.85 14.96
CA ASN A 95 -3.29 -10.13 14.27
C ASN A 95 -3.98 -10.22 12.88
N GLU A 96 -4.12 -9.08 12.19
CA GLU A 96 -4.75 -8.98 10.87
C GLU A 96 -3.72 -8.83 9.74
N PHE A 97 -2.45 -8.59 10.09
CA PHE A 97 -1.38 -8.32 9.14
C PHE A 97 -1.27 -9.36 8.02
N GLU A 98 -1.24 -10.66 8.35
CA GLU A 98 -1.05 -11.76 7.39
C GLU A 98 -2.25 -11.96 6.46
N GLY A 99 -3.42 -11.38 6.78
CA GLY A 99 -4.59 -11.37 5.92
C GLY A 99 -4.64 -10.19 4.93
N VAL A 100 -3.86 -9.14 5.20
CA VAL A 100 -3.81 -7.92 4.37
C VAL A 100 -2.57 -7.92 3.48
N PHE A 101 -1.41 -8.28 4.04
CA PHE A 101 -0.16 -8.36 3.30
C PHE A 101 0.02 -9.74 2.68
N LYS A 102 0.53 -9.78 1.45
CA LYS A 102 0.93 -11.02 0.80
C LYS A 102 2.38 -11.34 1.13
N LYS A 103 2.64 -12.55 1.61
CA LYS A 103 4.01 -13.05 1.80
C LYS A 103 4.70 -13.28 0.45
N PHE A 104 5.98 -12.92 0.33
CA PHE A 104 6.81 -13.45 -0.75
C PHE A 104 7.00 -14.94 -0.50
N CYS A 105 6.40 -15.77 -1.34
CA CYS A 105 6.81 -17.16 -1.47
C CYS A 105 7.85 -17.20 -2.58
N ASP A 106 9.06 -17.66 -2.28
CA ASP A 106 9.98 -18.07 -3.33
C ASP A 106 9.25 -19.11 -4.22
N GLU A 107 9.20 -18.86 -5.53
CA GLU A 107 8.80 -19.87 -6.52
C GLU A 107 9.92 -20.91 -6.72
#